data_AF-A0A6L3UXC6-F1
#
_entry.id   AF-A0A6L3UXC6-F1
#
_cell.length_a   1.000
_cell.length_b   1.000
_cell.length_c   1.000
_cell.angle_alpha   90.00
_cell.angle_beta   90.00
_cell.angle_gamma   90.00
#
_symmetry.space_group_name_H-M   'P 1'
#
loop_
_entity.id
_entity.type
_entity.pdbx_description
1 polymer ?
#
loop_
_entity_poly.entity_id
_entity_poly.type
_entity_poly.pdbx_seq_one_letter_code
_entity_poly.pdbx_strand_id
1 'polypeptide(L)'
;MDGNFFANYKDFIIYPLEKDNPKEFDPQDYATHYILTLSLYDSLVSNWGEANKYEVDVKKSIEKVLKEFNNTQKGSYHLQLLELESDKSYFVLSLSCKTKIENSEANDRISYIIDKIISNPFYVGQSWYRLIGDKGRITRKLFCFSFKEYTHVIEENEVARLSTLA
;
A
#
# COMPACT_ATOMS: atom_id res chain seq x y z
N MET A 1 5.83 57.12 3.04
CA MET A 1 4.85 56.05 3.35
C MET A 1 5.57 55.03 4.21
N ASP A 2 5.59 55.26 5.51
CA ASP A 2 5.80 54.19 6.49
C ASP A 2 4.44 53.53 6.69
N GLY A 3 4.25 52.39 6.02
CA GLY A 3 3.01 51.63 6.08
C GLY A 3 3.38 50.18 5.92
N ASN A 4 3.20 49.40 6.98
CA ASN A 4 3.56 48.00 7.03
C ASN A 4 2.71 47.26 5.96
N PHE A 5 3.28 47.05 4.77
CA PHE A 5 2.60 46.64 3.54
C PHE A 5 1.77 45.35 3.70
N PHE A 6 2.15 44.50 4.66
CA PHE A 6 1.48 43.25 4.99
C PHE A 6 0.64 43.31 6.28
N ALA A 7 0.24 44.49 6.77
CA ALA A 7 -0.51 44.61 8.04
C ALA A 7 -1.80 43.77 8.09
N ASN A 8 -2.39 43.47 6.94
CA ASN A 8 -3.61 42.69 6.78
C ASN A 8 -3.35 41.22 6.35
N TYR A 9 -2.12 40.71 6.39
CA TYR A 9 -1.82 39.35 5.88
C TYR A 9 -2.66 38.25 6.54
N LYS A 10 -3.08 38.46 7.79
CA LYS A 10 -3.92 37.53 8.55
C LYS A 10 -5.29 37.30 7.89
N ASP A 11 -5.81 38.29 7.17
CA ASP A 11 -7.08 38.18 6.45
C ASP A 11 -6.97 37.29 5.19
N PHE A 12 -5.74 36.97 4.77
CA PHE A 12 -5.43 36.10 3.64
C PHE A 12 -4.95 34.72 4.08
N ILE A 13 -4.89 34.43 5.40
CA ILE A 13 -4.56 33.10 5.90
C ILE A 13 -5.79 32.20 5.71
N ILE A 14 -5.74 31.37 4.68
CA ILE A 14 -6.68 30.28 4.50
C ILE A 14 -6.15 29.10 5.32
N TYR A 15 -6.81 28.82 6.45
CA TYR A 15 -6.54 27.61 7.22
C TYR A 15 -7.10 26.41 6.43
N PRO A 16 -6.30 25.36 6.19
CA PRO A 16 -6.83 24.14 5.58
C PRO A 16 -7.93 23.58 6.49
N LEU A 17 -9.15 23.49 5.95
CA LEU A 17 -10.28 22.84 6.60
C LEU A 17 -10.02 21.34 6.63
N GLU A 18 -9.45 20.83 7.72
CA GLU A 18 -9.48 19.39 7.99
C GLU A 18 -10.89 19.00 8.43
N LYS A 19 -11.76 18.72 7.44
CA LYS A 19 -12.95 17.89 7.62
C LYS A 19 -12.82 16.64 6.75
N ASP A 20 -11.77 15.87 6.98
CA ASP A 20 -11.80 14.47 6.58
C ASP A 20 -12.62 13.73 7.65
N ASN A 21 -13.92 13.58 7.41
CA ASN A 21 -14.57 12.36 7.87
C ASN A 21 -14.07 11.27 6.92
N PRO A 22 -13.17 10.37 7.35
CA PRO A 22 -12.78 9.26 6.51
C PRO A 22 -14.05 8.45 6.26
N LYS A 23 -14.54 8.44 5.02
CA LYS A 23 -15.51 7.44 4.59
C LYS A 23 -14.81 6.09 4.82
N GLU A 24 -15.42 5.25 5.64
CA GLU A 24 -14.90 3.91 5.89
C GLU A 24 -14.75 3.17 4.56
N PHE A 25 -13.69 2.37 4.43
CA PHE A 25 -13.42 1.64 3.20
C PHE A 25 -14.53 0.61 2.95
N ASP A 26 -15.16 0.69 1.78
CA ASP A 26 -16.10 -0.31 1.29
C ASP A 26 -15.50 -0.98 0.05
N PRO A 27 -15.20 -2.29 0.08
CA PRO A 27 -14.71 -3.02 -1.09
C PRO A 27 -15.63 -2.88 -2.31
N GLN A 28 -16.95 -2.75 -2.12
CA GLN A 28 -17.92 -2.64 -3.22
C GLN A 28 -17.81 -1.33 -3.99
N ASP A 29 -17.18 -0.30 -3.39
CA ASP A 29 -16.88 0.95 -4.09
C ASP A 29 -15.77 0.77 -5.16
N TYR A 30 -15.10 -0.38 -5.24
CA TYR A 30 -13.95 -0.63 -6.12
C TYR A 30 -14.29 -1.69 -7.18
N ALA A 31 -13.73 -1.55 -8.37
CA ALA A 31 -14.07 -2.38 -9.52
C ALA A 31 -13.26 -3.68 -9.59
N THR A 32 -12.00 -3.65 -9.16
CA THR A 32 -11.11 -4.82 -9.14
C THR A 32 -10.26 -4.84 -7.89
N HIS A 33 -9.88 -6.05 -7.49
CA HIS A 33 -9.07 -6.31 -6.31
C HIS A 33 -7.91 -7.25 -6.67
N TYR A 34 -6.75 -7.02 -6.09
CA TYR A 34 -5.56 -7.83 -6.27
C TYR A 34 -4.98 -8.21 -4.93
N ILE A 35 -4.50 -9.45 -4.81
CA ILE A 35 -3.64 -9.88 -3.72
C ILE A 35 -2.21 -9.69 -4.17
N LEU A 36 -1.47 -8.88 -3.43
CA LEU A 36 -0.07 -8.55 -3.67
C LEU A 36 0.79 -9.25 -2.61
N THR A 37 1.85 -9.93 -3.03
CA THR A 37 2.89 -10.45 -2.11
C THR A 37 4.16 -9.67 -2.35
N LEU A 38 4.72 -9.04 -1.31
CA LEU A 38 5.92 -8.21 -1.39
C LEU A 38 7.03 -8.79 -0.51
N SER A 39 8.24 -8.90 -1.05
CA SER A 39 9.46 -9.29 -0.33
C SER A 39 10.61 -8.34 -0.66
N LEU A 40 11.64 -8.28 0.18
CA LEU A 40 12.79 -7.41 -0.06
C LEU A 40 13.64 -7.90 -1.23
N TYR A 41 14.01 -6.98 -2.11
CA TYR A 41 15.04 -7.20 -3.12
C TYR A 41 16.43 -7.12 -2.48
N ASP A 42 17.34 -8.03 -2.82
CA ASP A 42 18.71 -8.08 -2.26
C ASP A 42 18.72 -8.03 -0.72
N SER A 43 17.86 -8.84 -0.08
CA SER A 43 17.58 -8.74 1.35
C SER A 43 18.80 -9.06 2.24
N LEU A 44 18.96 -8.28 3.31
CA LEU A 44 19.94 -8.52 4.37
C LEU A 44 19.34 -9.26 5.59
N VAL A 45 18.02 -9.48 5.60
CA VAL A 45 17.30 -10.16 6.67
C VAL A 45 16.63 -11.43 6.13
N SER A 46 16.63 -12.49 6.92
CA SER A 46 15.97 -13.75 6.54
C SER A 46 14.50 -13.79 6.96
N ASN A 47 14.09 -12.93 7.88
CA ASN A 47 12.72 -12.73 8.34
C ASN A 47 12.53 -11.34 8.97
N TRP A 48 11.27 -10.92 9.17
CA TRP A 48 10.96 -9.60 9.75
C TRP A 48 11.39 -9.43 11.20
N GLY A 49 11.52 -10.51 11.97
CA GLY A 49 12.04 -10.48 13.34
C GLY A 49 13.47 -9.92 13.45
N GLU A 50 14.25 -10.00 12.37
CA GLU A 50 15.61 -9.45 12.32
C GLU A 50 15.66 -7.95 12.02
N ALA A 51 14.58 -7.34 11.54
CA ALA A 51 14.57 -5.94 11.11
C ALA A 51 14.88 -4.95 12.25
N ASN A 52 14.60 -5.33 13.50
CA ASN A 52 14.97 -4.55 14.68
C ASN A 52 16.49 -4.33 14.81
N LYS A 53 17.32 -5.26 14.29
CA LYS A 53 18.79 -5.09 14.23
C LYS A 53 19.21 -3.88 13.38
N TYR A 54 18.33 -3.46 12.48
CA TYR A 54 18.52 -2.32 11.56
C TYR A 54 17.71 -1.09 11.98
N GLU A 55 17.11 -1.12 13.17
CA GLU A 55 16.25 -0.06 13.72
C GLU A 55 14.97 0.17 12.90
N VAL A 56 14.46 -0.87 12.24
CA VAL A 56 13.22 -0.81 11.46
C VAL A 56 12.11 -1.59 12.15
N ASP A 57 11.07 -0.87 12.58
CA ASP A 57 9.80 -1.45 13.04
C ASP A 57 8.89 -1.72 11.84
N VAL A 58 8.94 -2.95 11.33
CA VAL A 58 8.26 -3.35 10.09
C VAL A 58 6.75 -3.07 10.14
N LYS A 59 6.09 -3.46 11.23
CA LYS A 59 4.63 -3.32 11.36
C LYS A 59 4.23 -1.86 11.36
N LYS A 60 4.85 -1.05 12.24
CA LYS A 60 4.56 0.37 12.34
C LYS A 60 4.87 1.12 11.05
N SER A 61 5.94 0.74 10.36
CA SER A 61 6.31 1.29 9.07
C SER A 61 5.28 1.00 7.99
N ILE A 62 4.79 -0.24 7.89
CA ILE A 62 3.73 -0.61 6.94
C ILE A 62 2.46 0.18 7.24
N GLU A 63 1.99 0.16 8.49
CA GLU A 63 0.77 0.88 8.89
C GLU A 63 0.83 2.37 8.53
N LYS A 64 1.97 3.02 8.78
CA LYS A 64 2.17 4.44 8.44
C LYS A 64 2.12 4.67 6.93
N VAL A 65 2.85 3.88 6.14
CA VAL A 65 2.88 4.03 4.68
C VAL A 65 1.50 3.76 4.07
N LEU A 66 0.79 2.72 4.53
CA LEU A 66 -0.54 2.41 4.03
C LEU A 66 -1.55 3.51 4.37
N LYS A 67 -1.48 4.07 5.58
CA LYS A 67 -2.33 5.20 5.98
C LYS A 67 -2.10 6.43 5.09
N GLU A 68 -0.85 6.81 4.88
CA GLU A 68 -0.48 7.95 4.02
C GLU A 68 -0.87 7.71 2.55
N PHE A 69 -0.65 6.49 2.05
CA PHE A 69 -1.06 6.08 0.71
C PHE A 69 -2.58 6.19 0.55
N ASN A 70 -3.36 5.60 1.45
CA ASN A 70 -4.82 5.58 1.35
C ASN A 70 -5.43 6.99 1.45
N ASN A 71 -4.84 7.86 2.26
CA ASN A 71 -5.26 9.26 2.34
C ASN A 71 -4.96 10.00 1.02
N THR A 72 -3.78 9.79 0.44
CA THR A 72 -3.35 10.47 -0.79
C THR A 72 -4.05 9.95 -2.04
N GLN A 73 -4.36 8.64 -2.06
CA GLN A 73 -4.95 7.94 -3.21
C GLN A 73 -6.47 7.74 -3.06
N LYS A 74 -7.10 8.47 -2.14
CA LYS A 74 -8.53 8.38 -1.83
C LYS A 74 -9.36 8.46 -3.12
N GLY A 75 -10.23 7.46 -3.31
CA GLY A 75 -11.09 7.36 -4.48
C GLY A 75 -10.44 6.78 -5.74
N SER A 76 -9.14 6.49 -5.75
CA SER A 76 -8.45 5.80 -6.86
C SER A 76 -8.01 4.40 -6.48
N TYR A 77 -7.30 4.29 -5.35
CA TYR A 77 -6.74 3.03 -4.85
C TYR A 77 -6.98 2.89 -3.35
N HIS A 78 -6.96 1.66 -2.88
CA HIS A 78 -6.92 1.35 -1.45
C HIS A 78 -6.01 0.15 -1.21
N LEU A 79 -5.12 0.26 -0.22
CA LEU A 79 -4.28 -0.84 0.25
C LEU A 79 -4.64 -1.23 1.67
N GLN A 80 -4.66 -2.54 1.92
CA GLN A 80 -4.85 -3.09 3.25
C GLN A 80 -3.85 -4.22 3.48
N LEU A 81 -3.26 -4.25 4.68
CA LEU A 81 -2.40 -5.34 5.12
C LEU A 81 -3.26 -6.57 5.44
N LEU A 82 -2.97 -7.69 4.78
CA LEU A 82 -3.66 -8.96 5.00
C LEU A 82 -2.83 -9.91 5.87
N GLU A 83 -1.53 -9.96 5.65
CA GLU A 83 -0.64 -10.90 6.33
C GLU A 83 0.72 -10.26 6.64
N LEU A 84 1.17 -10.43 7.89
CA LEU A 84 2.50 -10.07 8.36
C LEU A 84 2.88 -10.98 9.53
N GLU A 85 3.79 -11.92 9.30
CA GLU A 85 4.31 -12.82 10.33
C GLU A 85 5.81 -12.60 10.54
N SER A 86 6.27 -12.63 11.80
CA SER A 86 7.64 -12.24 12.14
C SER A 86 8.71 -13.20 11.60
N ASP A 87 8.36 -14.45 11.36
CA ASP A 87 9.23 -15.51 10.84
C ASP A 87 9.27 -15.57 9.30
N LYS A 88 8.42 -14.79 8.62
CA LYS A 88 8.42 -14.64 7.16
C LYS A 88 9.29 -13.45 6.73
N SER A 89 9.70 -13.45 5.46
CA SER A 89 10.44 -12.37 4.79
C SER A 89 9.63 -11.65 3.71
N TYR A 90 8.31 -11.85 3.73
CA TYR A 90 7.34 -11.20 2.86
C TYR A 90 6.13 -10.75 3.67
N PHE A 91 5.32 -9.88 3.09
CA PHE A 91 4.00 -9.51 3.60
C PHE A 91 3.00 -9.46 2.46
N VAL A 92 1.72 -9.60 2.78
CA VAL A 92 0.64 -9.66 1.80
C VAL A 92 -0.28 -8.46 1.96
N LEU A 93 -0.56 -7.78 0.86
CA LEU A 93 -1.51 -6.67 0.79
C LEU A 93 -2.68 -7.01 -0.13
N SER A 94 -3.86 -6.48 0.14
CA SER A 94 -4.87 -6.29 -0.91
C SER A 94 -4.68 -4.91 -1.55
N LEU A 95 -4.80 -4.84 -2.87
CA LEU A 95 -4.93 -3.60 -3.63
C LEU A 95 -6.31 -3.56 -4.29
N SER A 96 -7.11 -2.57 -3.91
CA SER A 96 -8.41 -2.30 -4.54
C SER A 96 -8.28 -1.12 -5.49
N CYS A 97 -8.82 -1.25 -6.69
CA CYS A 97 -8.72 -0.27 -7.77
C CYS A 97 -10.11 0.24 -8.16
N LYS A 98 -10.30 1.57 -8.17
CA LYS A 98 -11.60 2.18 -8.47
C LYS A 98 -12.02 1.90 -9.91
N THR A 99 -11.06 1.89 -10.83
CA THR A 99 -11.27 1.54 -12.23
C THR A 99 -10.77 0.13 -12.49
N LYS A 100 -11.49 -0.59 -13.34
CA LYS A 100 -11.06 -1.89 -13.85
C LYS A 100 -9.70 -1.73 -14.53
N ILE A 101 -8.79 -2.65 -14.26
CA ILE A 101 -7.51 -2.75 -14.95
C ILE A 101 -7.64 -3.90 -15.94
N GLU A 102 -7.39 -3.64 -17.22
CA GLU A 102 -7.37 -4.70 -18.21
C GLU A 102 -6.19 -5.64 -17.95
N ASN A 103 -6.38 -6.94 -18.16
CA ASN A 103 -5.37 -7.95 -17.81
C ASN A 103 -4.02 -7.73 -18.51
N SER A 104 -4.04 -7.19 -19.73
CA SER A 104 -2.83 -6.83 -20.49
C SER A 104 -2.03 -5.70 -19.85
N GLU A 105 -2.67 -4.85 -19.03
CA GLU A 105 -2.06 -3.67 -18.40
C GLU A 105 -1.80 -3.87 -16.90
N ALA A 106 -2.35 -4.93 -16.29
CA ALA A 106 -2.29 -5.18 -14.86
C ALA A 106 -0.86 -5.19 -14.33
N ASN A 107 0.06 -5.86 -15.04
CA ASN A 107 1.46 -5.94 -14.65
C ASN A 107 2.12 -4.55 -14.61
N ASP A 108 1.96 -3.75 -15.65
CA ASP A 108 2.61 -2.43 -15.75
C ASP A 108 2.03 -1.46 -14.71
N ARG A 109 0.70 -1.47 -14.53
CA ARG A 109 0.02 -0.58 -13.59
C ARG A 109 0.35 -0.94 -12.14
N ILE A 110 0.37 -2.22 -11.79
CA ILE A 110 0.75 -2.67 -10.44
C ILE A 110 2.24 -2.43 -10.20
N SER A 111 3.11 -2.71 -11.18
CA SER A 111 4.54 -2.38 -11.09
C SER A 111 4.76 -0.90 -10.79
N TYR A 112 4.04 -0.01 -11.50
CA TYR A 112 4.11 1.43 -11.25
C TYR A 112 3.70 1.80 -9.83
N ILE A 113 2.59 1.22 -9.32
CA ILE A 113 2.11 1.47 -7.95
C ILE A 113 3.17 1.02 -6.93
N ILE A 114 3.73 -0.19 -7.07
CA ILE A 114 4.73 -0.70 -6.15
C ILE A 114 6.03 0.11 -6.25
N ASP A 115 6.60 0.27 -7.44
CA ASP A 115 7.94 0.82 -7.62
C ASP A 115 7.99 2.34 -7.47
N LYS A 116 6.94 3.05 -7.90
CA LYS A 116 6.96 4.53 -7.95
C LYS A 116 6.20 5.18 -6.80
N ILE A 117 5.10 4.55 -6.35
CA ILE A 117 4.25 5.15 -5.32
C ILE A 117 4.61 4.61 -3.94
N ILE A 118 4.69 3.29 -3.78
CA ILE A 118 4.83 2.66 -2.46
C ILE A 118 6.30 2.52 -2.03
N SER A 119 7.19 2.17 -2.96
CA SER A 119 8.60 1.88 -2.62
C SER A 119 9.33 3.07 -2.00
N ASN A 120 9.07 4.30 -2.45
CA ASN A 120 9.78 5.48 -1.93
C ASN A 120 9.45 5.80 -0.46
N PRO A 121 8.17 5.86 -0.03
CA PRO A 121 7.80 5.99 1.38
C PRO A 121 8.46 4.94 2.29
N PHE A 122 8.52 3.68 1.85
CA PHE A 122 9.23 2.65 2.59
C PHE A 122 10.75 2.88 2.60
N TYR A 123 11.32 3.09 1.41
CA TYR A 123 12.76 3.18 1.21
C TYR A 123 13.36 4.31 2.05
N VAL A 124 12.92 5.56 1.84
CA VAL A 124 13.46 6.73 2.54
C VAL A 124 12.68 7.02 3.82
N GLY A 125 11.35 7.10 3.73
CA GLY A 125 10.51 7.58 4.83
C GLY A 125 10.49 6.65 6.04
N GLN A 126 10.66 5.34 5.82
CA GLN A 126 10.73 4.32 6.87
C GLN A 126 12.13 3.70 7.03
N SER A 127 13.13 4.21 6.29
CA SER A 127 14.52 3.72 6.33
C SER A 127 14.70 2.25 5.91
N TRP A 128 13.82 1.70 5.08
CA TRP A 128 13.92 0.30 4.64
C TRP A 128 15.13 0.06 3.71
N TYR A 129 15.80 1.10 3.21
CA TYR A 129 17.09 0.99 2.53
C TYR A 129 18.18 0.27 3.37
N ARG A 130 18.01 0.23 4.69
CA ARG A 130 18.89 -0.47 5.62
C ARG A 130 18.72 -1.99 5.58
N LEU A 131 17.55 -2.48 5.13
CA LEU A 131 17.21 -3.91 5.08
C LEU A 131 17.66 -4.59 3.78
N ILE A 132 18.21 -3.82 2.84
CA ILE A 132 18.67 -4.31 1.53
C ILE A 132 20.16 -4.04 1.35
N GLY A 133 20.81 -4.91 0.58
CA GLY A 133 22.22 -4.85 0.23
C GLY A 133 22.52 -3.81 -0.85
N ASP A 134 23.80 -3.77 -1.24
CA ASP A 134 24.31 -2.75 -2.16
C ASP A 134 23.71 -2.85 -3.57
N LYS A 135 23.35 -4.06 -4.04
CA LYS A 135 22.69 -4.20 -5.36
C LYS A 135 21.33 -3.53 -5.32
N GLY A 136 20.57 -3.73 -4.25
CA GLY A 136 19.27 -3.06 -4.03
C GLY A 136 19.39 -1.54 -3.97
N ARG A 137 20.40 -1.02 -3.26
CA ARG A 137 20.65 0.43 -3.15
C ARG A 137 21.05 1.07 -4.47
N ILE A 138 21.95 0.45 -5.23
CA ILE A 138 22.41 0.95 -6.54
C ILE A 138 21.25 0.98 -7.52
N THR A 139 20.45 -0.09 -7.57
CA THR A 139 19.28 -0.19 -8.46
C THR A 139 18.07 0.59 -7.97
N ARG A 140 18.12 1.12 -6.73
CA ARG A 140 16.99 1.74 -6.02
C ARG A 140 15.74 0.87 -6.01
N LYS A 141 15.91 -0.46 -5.98
CA LYS A 141 14.82 -1.43 -5.96
C LYS A 141 14.67 -1.96 -4.54
N LEU A 142 13.53 -1.70 -3.93
CA LEU A 142 13.24 -2.15 -2.57
C LEU A 142 12.56 -3.52 -2.54
N PHE A 143 11.57 -3.71 -3.41
CA PHE A 143 10.72 -4.89 -3.39
C PHE A 143 10.88 -5.76 -4.64
N CYS A 144 10.80 -7.07 -4.42
CA CYS A 144 10.24 -8.01 -5.36
C CYS A 144 8.76 -8.16 -5.06
N PHE A 145 7.93 -8.39 -6.07
CA PHE A 145 6.51 -8.62 -5.85
C PHE A 145 5.93 -9.62 -6.85
N SER A 146 4.82 -10.21 -6.44
CA SER A 146 3.90 -10.95 -7.31
C SER A 146 2.47 -10.53 -6.99
N PHE A 147 1.55 -10.76 -7.91
CA PHE A 147 0.14 -10.45 -7.69
C PHE A 147 -0.79 -11.45 -8.37
N LYS A 148 -2.02 -11.53 -7.85
CA LYS A 148 -3.12 -12.27 -8.46
C LYS A 148 -4.41 -11.46 -8.31
N GLU A 149 -5.21 -11.40 -9.35
CA GLU A 149 -6.55 -10.81 -9.25
C GLU A 149 -7.40 -11.65 -8.30
N TYR A 150 -8.07 -10.97 -7.37
CA TYR A 150 -9.02 -11.58 -6.46
C TYR A 150 -10.41 -11.54 -7.11
N THR A 151 -10.77 -12.67 -7.72
CA THR A 151 -12.14 -12.90 -8.16
C THR A 151 -12.87 -13.63 -7.03
N HIS A 152 -13.92 -13.00 -6.50
CA HIS A 152 -14.82 -13.66 -5.57
C HIS A 152 -15.66 -14.68 -6.37
N VAL A 153 -15.07 -15.82 -6.72
CA VAL A 153 -15.82 -16.93 -7.27
C VAL A 153 -16.66 -17.45 -6.11
N ILE A 154 -17.93 -17.06 -6.06
CA ILE A 154 -18.93 -17.85 -5.34
C ILE A 154 -18.92 -19.19 -6.09
N GLU A 155 -18.26 -20.20 -5.54
CA GLU A 155 -18.51 -21.56 -5.99
C GLU A 155 -19.97 -21.86 -5.65
N GLU A 156 -20.88 -21.73 -6.62
CA GLU A 156 -22.27 -22.20 -6.53
C GLU A 156 -22.36 -23.74 -6.39
N ASN A 157 -21.30 -24.42 -5.95
CA ASN A 157 -21.19 -25.88 -5.96
C ASN A 157 -21.44 -26.59 -4.62
N GLU A 158 -21.85 -25.90 -3.55
CA GLU A 158 -22.33 -26.57 -2.32
C GLU A 158 -23.82 -26.39 -2.00
N VAL A 159 -24.53 -25.44 -2.62
CA VAL A 159 -25.98 -25.27 -2.39
C VAL A 159 -26.82 -26.25 -3.24
N ALA A 160 -26.25 -26.81 -4.31
CA ALA A 160 -26.93 -27.79 -5.18
C ALA A 160 -26.79 -29.26 -4.71
N ARG A 161 -25.98 -29.55 -3.68
CA ARG A 161 -25.85 -30.93 -3.12
C ARG A 161 -26.73 -31.19 -1.90
N LEU A 162 -27.30 -30.15 -1.28
CA LEU A 162 -28.20 -30.28 -0.13
C LEU A 162 -29.70 -30.19 -0.49
N SER A 163 -30.03 -29.80 -1.72
CA SER A 163 -31.42 -29.72 -2.21
C SER A 163 -31.89 -30.94 -3.01
N THR A 164 -31.05 -31.97 -3.15
CA THR A 164 -31.40 -33.24 -3.85
C THR A 164 -31.43 -34.46 -2.91
N LEU A 165 -31.44 -34.23 -1.60
CA LEU A 165 -31.60 -35.27 -0.56
C LEU A 165 -32.81 -35.04 0.34
N ALA A 166 -33.80 -34.27 -0.12
CA ALA A 166 -35.13 -34.17 0.50
C ALA A 166 -36.14 -35.01 -0.29
#